data_AF-A0A0D3E8G2-F1
#
_entry.id   AF-A0A0D3E8G2-F1
#
_cell.length_a   1.000
_cell.length_b   1.000
_cell.length_c   1.000
_cell.angle_alpha   90.00
_cell.angle_beta   90.00
_cell.angle_gamma   90.00
#
_symmetry.space_group_name_H-M   'P 1'
#
loop_
_entity.id
_entity.type
_entity.pdbx_description
1 polymer ?
#
loop_
_entity_poly.entity_id
_entity_poly.type
_entity_poly.pdbx_seq_one_letter_code
_entity_poly.pdbx_strand_id
1 'polypeptide(L)'
;MTAKLKQVMLLWLEGFLEACSLHRVVILCHKSRKLLLRTGQCFLLNGLIFLGSLGVFKWFVNPALQWILPDPCAPVTFQDFCSYNGSYAFLRGGLLQLFYVFWFYPMYMLSFILSNIWYNDVAKYGFEAIEKSELRSAETFSQCDVPASVNMTNAERPSGFGGVMIDIGEQVYSILLLTFFFTEVYVVGVIPYIGKILNFLLLSWMYAYYCYEYKWNFLEIPLVKRLEFFESNWAFFAGFGSPGVLAIFFLSPLVSGALMAILFPLFVLTATGSGPDKSIVAPRGTWQCAGLLRLPIFYVANTLSMLALSIFRLESLQHEKTG
;
A
#
# COMPACT_ATOMS: atom_id res chain seq x y z
N MET A 1 -16.64 -23.85 -16.76
CA MET A 1 -16.13 -23.00 -15.64
C MET A 1 -16.73 -23.54 -14.35
N THR A 2 -15.92 -24.06 -13.42
CA THR A 2 -16.43 -24.67 -12.17
C THR A 2 -17.13 -23.62 -11.30
N ALA A 3 -18.15 -24.00 -10.52
CA ALA A 3 -18.90 -23.07 -9.67
C ALA A 3 -17.98 -22.25 -8.74
N LYS A 4 -16.91 -22.86 -8.24
CA LYS A 4 -15.86 -22.20 -7.45
C LYS A 4 -15.11 -21.11 -8.22
N LEU A 5 -14.74 -21.35 -9.48
CA LEU A 5 -14.06 -20.36 -10.31
C LEU A 5 -14.95 -19.15 -10.59
N LYS A 6 -16.26 -19.38 -10.81
CA LYS A 6 -17.25 -18.30 -10.97
C LYS A 6 -17.34 -17.45 -9.69
N GLN A 7 -17.32 -18.08 -8.52
CA GLN A 7 -17.35 -17.39 -7.23
C GLN A 7 -16.08 -16.56 -6.98
N VAL A 8 -14.90 -17.11 -7.27
CA VAL A 8 -13.62 -16.35 -7.19
C VAL A 8 -13.66 -15.12 -8.10
N MET A 9 -14.11 -15.28 -9.34
CA MET A 9 -14.19 -14.17 -10.29
C MET A 9 -15.18 -13.09 -9.84
N LEU A 10 -16.31 -13.46 -9.22
CA LEU A 10 -17.28 -12.52 -8.67
C LEU A 10 -16.68 -11.72 -7.51
N LEU A 11 -16.00 -12.38 -6.56
CA LEU A 11 -15.34 -11.71 -5.43
C LEU A 11 -14.21 -10.79 -5.89
N TRP A 12 -13.43 -11.24 -6.87
CA TRP A 12 -12.38 -10.41 -7.48
C TRP A 12 -12.98 -9.18 -8.17
N LEU A 13 -14.08 -9.35 -8.93
CA LEU A 13 -14.77 -8.26 -9.59
C LEU A 13 -15.36 -7.27 -8.57
N GLU A 14 -15.93 -7.76 -7.47
CA GLU A 14 -16.45 -6.93 -6.38
C GLU A 14 -15.33 -6.07 -5.77
N GLY A 15 -14.17 -6.68 -5.47
CA GLY A 15 -13.00 -5.95 -4.99
C GLY A 15 -12.50 -4.92 -6.01
N PHE A 16 -12.44 -5.29 -7.29
CA PHE A 16 -12.05 -4.38 -8.39
C PHE A 16 -12.98 -3.17 -8.49
N LEU A 17 -14.29 -3.40 -8.48
CA LEU A 17 -15.30 -2.34 -8.56
C LEU A 17 -15.28 -1.44 -7.32
N GLU A 18 -15.04 -2.02 -6.14
CA GLU A 18 -14.91 -1.25 -4.90
C GLU A 18 -13.68 -0.32 -4.96
N ALA A 19 -12.54 -0.81 -5.46
CA ALA A 19 -11.36 0.00 -5.70
C ALA A 19 -11.58 1.10 -6.76
N CYS A 20 -12.37 0.82 -7.80
CA CYS A 20 -12.73 1.81 -8.82
C CYS A 20 -13.83 2.80 -8.38
N SER A 21 -14.44 2.62 -7.19
CA SER A 21 -15.53 3.46 -6.69
C SER A 21 -15.07 4.82 -6.13
N LEU A 22 -14.22 5.52 -6.89
CA LEU A 22 -13.64 6.83 -6.52
C LEU A 22 -14.70 7.93 -6.33
N HIS A 23 -15.89 7.77 -6.89
CA HIS A 23 -17.01 8.68 -6.66
C HIS A 23 -17.34 8.85 -5.17
N ARG A 24 -17.25 7.77 -4.37
CA ARG A 24 -17.47 7.81 -2.91
C ARG A 24 -16.42 8.68 -2.22
N VAL A 25 -15.17 8.58 -2.66
CA VAL A 25 -14.05 9.37 -2.14
C VAL A 25 -14.26 10.85 -2.42
N VAL A 26 -14.69 11.21 -3.63
CA VAL A 26 -14.99 12.60 -3.98
C VAL A 26 -16.09 13.18 -3.09
N ILE A 27 -17.17 12.44 -2.87
CA ILE A 27 -18.27 12.83 -1.98
C ILE A 27 -17.77 13.01 -0.54
N LEU A 28 -16.93 12.09 -0.05
CA LEU A 28 -16.37 12.14 1.30
C LEU A 28 -15.43 13.35 1.50
N CYS A 29 -14.56 13.60 0.53
CA CYS A 29 -13.68 14.77 0.50
C CYS A 29 -14.50 16.07 0.50
N HIS A 30 -15.56 16.15 -0.30
CA HIS A 30 -16.42 17.35 -0.31
C HIS A 30 -17.14 17.57 1.03
N LYS A 31 -17.45 16.50 1.78
CA LYS A 31 -18.09 16.59 3.10
C LYS A 31 -17.13 17.02 4.22
N SER A 32 -15.83 16.75 4.09
CA SER A 32 -14.82 17.08 5.11
C SER A 32 -13.72 17.96 4.55
N ARG A 33 -13.75 19.26 4.88
CA ARG A 33 -12.73 20.23 4.45
C ARG A 33 -11.32 19.85 4.91
N LYS A 34 -11.18 19.26 6.11
CA LYS A 34 -9.90 18.77 6.63
C LYS A 34 -9.34 17.63 5.78
N LEU A 35 -10.22 16.68 5.42
CA LEU A 35 -9.87 15.57 4.54
C LEU A 35 -9.47 16.08 3.14
N LEU A 36 -10.28 16.95 2.54
CA LEU A 36 -9.98 17.52 1.22
C LEU A 36 -8.63 18.25 1.20
N LEU A 37 -8.34 19.05 2.23
CA LEU A 37 -7.09 19.80 2.32
C LEU A 37 -5.89 18.84 2.42
N ARG A 38 -5.97 17.80 3.27
CA ARG A 38 -4.89 16.82 3.44
C ARG A 38 -4.67 15.96 2.21
N THR A 39 -5.74 15.45 1.61
CA THR A 39 -5.65 14.69 0.36
C THR A 39 -5.07 15.57 -0.74
N GLY A 40 -5.53 16.82 -0.88
CA GLY A 40 -4.99 17.79 -1.83
C GLY A 40 -3.50 18.11 -1.61
N GLN A 41 -3.07 18.27 -0.36
CA GLN A 41 -1.65 18.46 -0.01
C GLN A 41 -0.80 17.27 -0.46
N CYS A 42 -1.28 16.03 -0.25
CA CYS A 42 -0.57 14.83 -0.68
C CYS A 42 -0.47 14.75 -2.21
N PHE A 43 -1.58 14.98 -2.92
CA PHE A 43 -1.60 15.02 -4.38
C PHE A 43 -0.67 16.10 -4.95
N LEU A 44 -0.72 17.31 -4.39
CA LEU A 44 0.06 18.43 -4.87
C LEU A 44 1.55 18.24 -4.58
N LEU A 45 1.91 17.80 -3.36
CA LEU A 45 3.32 17.58 -3.01
C LEU A 45 3.91 16.44 -3.84
N ASN A 46 3.25 15.27 -3.88
CA ASN A 46 3.77 14.13 -4.62
C ASN A 46 3.77 14.41 -6.13
N GLY A 47 2.72 15.04 -6.65
CA GLY A 47 2.68 15.53 -8.03
C GLY A 47 3.83 16.50 -8.33
N LEU A 48 4.03 17.54 -7.52
CA LEU A 48 5.05 18.56 -7.74
C LEU A 48 6.47 18.01 -7.58
N ILE A 49 6.73 17.21 -6.56
CA ILE A 49 8.05 16.58 -6.35
C ILE A 49 8.36 15.64 -7.52
N PHE A 50 7.44 14.76 -7.89
CA PHE A 50 7.74 13.73 -8.90
C PHE A 50 7.62 14.23 -10.34
N LEU A 51 6.50 14.86 -10.72
CA LEU A 51 6.34 15.41 -12.08
C LEU A 51 7.28 16.60 -12.28
N GLY A 52 7.50 17.42 -11.26
CA GLY A 52 8.45 18.52 -11.31
C GLY A 52 9.88 18.03 -11.49
N SER A 53 10.34 17.05 -10.70
CA SER A 53 11.69 16.50 -10.85
C SER A 53 11.87 15.78 -12.19
N LEU A 54 10.85 15.06 -12.67
CA LEU A 54 10.88 14.42 -13.99
C LEU A 54 10.92 15.46 -15.13
N GLY A 55 10.18 16.55 -14.99
CA GLY A 55 10.18 17.68 -15.93
C GLY A 55 11.53 18.38 -15.98
N VAL A 56 12.12 18.71 -14.82
CA VAL A 56 13.48 19.27 -14.71
C VAL A 56 14.49 18.34 -15.39
N PHE A 57 14.40 17.04 -15.12
CA PHE A 57 15.28 16.07 -15.74
C PHE A 57 15.12 16.01 -17.26
N LYS A 58 13.89 15.87 -17.77
CA LYS A 58 13.63 15.70 -19.21
C LYS A 58 13.89 16.96 -20.02
N TRP A 59 13.54 18.13 -19.51
CA TRP A 59 13.56 19.37 -20.29
C TRP A 59 14.81 20.22 -20.07
N PHE A 60 15.55 20.01 -18.98
CA PHE A 60 16.75 20.79 -18.69
C PHE A 60 17.99 19.90 -18.57
N VAL A 61 17.97 18.93 -17.66
CA VAL A 61 19.18 18.13 -17.35
C VAL A 61 19.61 17.26 -18.53
N ASN A 62 18.69 16.47 -19.10
CA ASN A 62 18.99 15.60 -20.23
C ASN A 62 19.45 16.37 -21.48
N PRO A 63 18.76 17.42 -21.95
CA PRO A 63 19.23 18.19 -23.10
C PRO A 63 20.53 18.95 -22.82
N ALA A 64 20.74 19.49 -21.62
CA ALA A 64 22.01 20.12 -21.26
C ALA A 64 23.16 19.09 -21.28
N LEU A 65 22.94 17.88 -20.75
CA LEU A 65 23.92 16.80 -20.81
C LEU A 65 24.20 16.34 -22.25
N GLN A 66 23.17 16.27 -23.11
CA GLN A 66 23.34 15.97 -24.53
C GLN A 66 24.11 17.07 -25.28
N TRP A 67 23.96 18.33 -24.85
CA TRP A 67 24.69 19.45 -25.44
C TRP A 67 26.17 19.48 -25.00
N ILE A 68 26.45 19.20 -23.73
CA ILE A 68 27.82 19.19 -23.17
C ILE A 68 28.58 17.91 -23.55
N LEU A 69 27.90 16.76 -23.49
CA LEU A 69 28.43 15.43 -23.84
C LEU A 69 27.55 14.80 -24.95
N PRO A 70 27.69 15.23 -26.21
CA PRO A 70 26.91 14.70 -27.32
C PRO A 70 27.25 13.23 -27.60
N ASP A 71 26.22 12.41 -27.81
CA ASP A 71 26.35 11.04 -28.32
C ASP A 71 26.37 11.08 -29.85
N PRO A 72 27.47 10.68 -30.52
CA PRO A 72 27.44 10.48 -31.97
C PRO A 72 26.66 9.23 -32.40
N CYS A 73 26.29 8.32 -31.47
CA CYS A 73 25.54 7.09 -31.78
C CYS A 73 24.05 7.24 -31.37
N ALA A 74 23.32 8.17 -32.01
CA ALA A 74 21.86 8.09 -32.08
C ALA A 74 21.44 7.05 -33.13
N PRO A 75 20.30 6.35 -33.00
CA PRO A 75 19.90 5.33 -33.96
C PRO A 75 19.35 5.99 -35.23
N VAL A 76 20.25 6.53 -36.05
CA VAL A 76 19.99 6.76 -37.46
C VAL A 76 20.62 5.57 -38.17
N THR A 77 19.75 4.63 -38.56
CA THR A 77 19.91 3.64 -39.63
C THR A 77 21.35 3.37 -40.11
N PHE A 78 21.77 2.10 -39.95
CA PHE A 78 22.95 1.42 -40.51
C PHE A 78 24.29 1.60 -39.79
N GLN A 79 24.63 0.54 -39.04
CA GLN A 79 25.86 -0.25 -39.21
C GLN A 79 27.15 0.53 -39.46
N ASP A 80 27.71 1.11 -38.40
CA ASP A 80 29.15 1.21 -38.23
C ASP A 80 29.52 1.01 -36.76
N PHE A 81 30.61 0.28 -36.55
CA PHE A 81 31.12 -0.10 -35.24
C PHE A 81 31.46 1.17 -34.42
N CYS A 82 30.67 1.49 -33.38
CA CYS A 82 30.98 2.55 -32.41
C CYS A 82 32.24 2.16 -31.60
N SER A 83 33.43 2.31 -32.18
CA SER A 83 34.72 1.99 -31.57
C SER A 83 35.57 3.25 -31.36
N TYR A 84 34.99 4.33 -30.84
CA TYR A 84 35.75 5.48 -30.29
C TYR A 84 34.83 6.45 -29.54
N ASN A 85 34.29 6.11 -28.34
CA ASN A 85 33.73 7.12 -27.40
C ASN A 85 33.32 6.58 -26.00
N GLY A 86 34.03 5.60 -25.45
CA GLY A 86 33.72 5.06 -24.11
C GLY A 86 33.73 6.11 -22.99
N SER A 87 34.62 7.11 -23.05
CA SER A 87 34.81 8.09 -21.98
C SER A 87 33.67 9.09 -21.83
N TYR A 88 33.14 9.65 -22.93
CA TYR A 88 32.01 10.61 -22.87
C TYR A 88 30.71 9.93 -22.45
N ALA A 89 30.44 8.73 -22.98
CA ALA A 89 29.30 7.92 -22.56
C ALA A 89 29.40 7.51 -21.08
N PHE A 90 30.60 7.16 -20.61
CA PHE A 90 30.86 6.86 -19.20
C PHE A 90 30.67 8.08 -18.29
N LEU A 91 31.25 9.23 -18.65
CA LEU A 91 31.08 10.49 -17.91
C LEU A 91 29.61 10.91 -17.83
N ARG A 92 28.87 10.80 -18.94
CA ARG A 92 27.43 11.10 -18.97
C ARG A 92 26.64 10.13 -18.11
N GLY A 93 26.92 8.83 -18.19
CA GLY A 93 26.32 7.81 -17.31
C GLY A 93 26.60 8.10 -15.84
N GLY A 94 27.83 8.49 -15.50
CA GLY A 94 28.23 8.88 -14.15
C GLY A 94 27.50 10.13 -13.64
N LEU A 95 27.42 11.19 -14.45
CA LEU A 95 26.69 12.42 -14.11
C LEU A 95 25.19 12.16 -13.93
N LEU A 96 24.59 11.33 -14.79
CA LEU A 96 23.21 10.88 -14.63
C LEU A 96 23.04 10.12 -13.31
N GLN A 97 23.93 9.19 -13.00
CA GLN A 97 23.87 8.42 -11.75
C GLN A 97 23.97 9.31 -10.52
N LEU A 98 24.86 10.32 -10.53
CA LEU A 98 24.94 11.31 -9.46
C LEU A 98 23.63 12.08 -9.30
N PHE A 99 22.97 12.46 -10.40
CA PHE A 99 21.65 13.09 -10.34
C PHE A 99 20.60 12.14 -9.72
N TYR A 100 20.59 10.86 -10.07
CA TYR A 100 19.66 9.91 -9.44
C TYR A 100 19.91 9.76 -7.93
N VAL A 101 21.17 9.61 -7.53
CA VAL A 101 21.56 9.35 -6.13
C VAL A 101 21.38 10.58 -5.23
N PHE A 102 21.71 11.78 -5.72
CA PHE A 102 21.70 13.00 -4.90
C PHE A 102 20.44 13.85 -5.08
N TRP A 103 19.68 13.67 -6.16
CA TRP A 103 18.43 14.41 -6.40
C TRP A 103 17.20 13.52 -6.26
N PHE A 104 17.08 12.49 -7.10
CA PHE A 104 15.84 11.70 -7.14
C PHE A 104 15.62 10.87 -5.88
N TYR A 105 16.62 10.13 -5.39
CA TYR A 105 16.45 9.28 -4.21
C TYR A 105 16.15 10.06 -2.92
N PRO A 106 16.86 11.16 -2.59
CA PRO A 106 16.54 11.94 -1.40
C PRO A 106 15.15 12.59 -1.49
N MET A 107 14.79 13.15 -2.66
CA MET A 107 13.45 13.71 -2.87
C MET A 107 12.35 12.64 -2.74
N TYR A 108 12.58 11.45 -3.30
CA TYR A 108 11.66 10.31 -3.17
C TYR A 108 11.53 9.88 -1.72
N MET A 109 12.64 9.76 -0.98
CA MET A 109 12.63 9.38 0.44
C MET A 109 11.86 10.39 1.30
N LEU A 110 12.11 11.69 1.09
CA LEU A 110 11.39 12.76 1.81
C LEU A 110 9.89 12.75 1.49
N SER A 111 9.54 12.60 0.21
CA SER A 111 8.13 12.47 -0.22
C SER A 111 7.48 11.25 0.42
N PHE A 112 8.16 10.10 0.46
CA PHE A 112 7.65 8.88 1.08
C PHE A 112 7.38 9.08 2.59
N ILE A 113 8.31 9.67 3.34
CA ILE A 113 8.15 9.93 4.77
C ILE A 113 6.96 10.88 5.03
N LEU A 114 6.91 12.01 4.33
CA LEU A 114 5.83 12.98 4.47
C LEU A 114 4.47 12.39 4.08
N SER A 115 4.46 11.60 3.00
CA SER A 115 3.27 10.90 2.54
C SER A 115 2.73 9.95 3.60
N ASN A 116 3.58 9.15 4.25
CA ASN A 116 3.14 8.23 5.32
C ASN A 116 2.52 8.96 6.51
N ILE A 117 3.05 10.11 6.91
CA ILE A 117 2.47 10.94 7.97
C ILE A 117 1.07 11.42 7.54
N TRP A 118 0.94 11.92 6.31
CA TRP A 118 -0.33 12.42 5.82
C TRP A 118 -1.35 11.32 5.52
N TYR A 119 -0.93 10.10 5.17
CA TYR A 119 -1.84 8.97 4.98
C TYR A 119 -2.54 8.57 6.29
N ASN A 120 -1.81 8.62 7.41
CA ASN A 120 -2.42 8.42 8.73
C ASN A 120 -3.48 9.49 9.03
N ASP A 121 -3.18 10.78 8.76
CA ASP A 121 -4.15 11.88 8.91
C ASP A 121 -5.37 11.70 7.98
N VAL A 122 -5.14 11.32 6.72
CA VAL A 122 -6.19 11.09 5.71
C VAL A 122 -7.12 9.96 6.14
N ALA A 123 -6.56 8.84 6.60
CA ALA A 123 -7.35 7.73 7.12
C ALA A 123 -8.20 8.17 8.31
N LYS A 124 -7.60 8.83 9.30
CA LYS A 124 -8.30 9.36 10.49
C LYS A 124 -9.46 10.28 10.12
N TYR A 125 -9.22 11.28 9.27
CA TYR A 125 -10.28 12.19 8.84
C TYR A 125 -11.33 11.52 7.96
N GLY A 126 -10.95 10.48 7.21
CA GLY A 126 -11.86 9.62 6.47
C GLY A 126 -12.85 8.93 7.42
N PHE A 127 -12.36 8.29 8.48
CA PHE A 127 -13.21 7.64 9.49
C PHE A 127 -14.14 8.61 10.19
N GLU A 128 -13.63 9.73 10.69
CA GLU A 128 -14.44 10.76 11.35
C GLU A 128 -15.55 11.30 10.42
N ALA A 129 -15.30 11.37 9.11
CA ALA A 129 -16.29 11.82 8.14
C ALA A 129 -17.36 10.76 7.84
N ILE A 130 -16.98 9.48 7.81
CA ILE A 130 -17.91 8.36 7.62
C ILE A 130 -18.81 8.22 8.85
N GLU A 131 -18.25 8.22 10.06
CA GLU A 131 -19.00 8.11 11.32
C GLU A 131 -20.04 9.22 11.45
N LYS A 132 -19.65 10.48 11.17
CA LYS A 132 -20.60 11.62 11.14
C LYS A 132 -21.71 11.44 10.12
N SER A 133 -21.44 10.75 9.01
CA SER A 133 -22.44 10.51 7.98
C SER A 133 -23.43 9.42 8.37
N GLU A 134 -22.96 8.36 9.04
CA GLU A 134 -23.82 7.30 9.59
C GLU A 134 -24.70 7.87 10.72
N LEU A 135 -24.14 8.67 11.64
CA LEU A 135 -24.91 9.38 12.69
C LEU A 135 -25.99 10.29 12.12
N ARG A 136 -25.66 11.14 11.12
CA ARG A 136 -26.65 12.01 10.46
C ARG A 136 -27.74 11.23 9.74
N SER A 137 -27.40 10.10 9.11
CA SER A 137 -28.38 9.24 8.47
C SER A 137 -29.31 8.60 9.51
N ALA A 138 -28.77 8.13 10.63
CA ALA A 138 -29.55 7.57 11.73
C ALA A 138 -30.48 8.62 12.37
N GLU A 139 -30.02 9.86 12.57
CA GLU A 139 -30.85 10.98 13.04
C GLU A 139 -31.98 11.34 12.06
N THR A 140 -31.74 11.20 10.74
CA THR A 140 -32.76 11.42 9.70
C THR A 140 -33.81 10.29 9.68
N PHE A 141 -33.42 9.07 10.05
CA PHE A 141 -34.33 7.91 10.16
C PHE A 141 -35.02 7.79 11.53
N SER A 142 -34.45 8.39 12.60
CA SER A 142 -34.95 8.31 13.98
C SER A 142 -36.10 9.29 14.28
N GLN A 143 -36.80 9.79 13.26
CA GLN A 143 -38.06 10.53 13.42
C GLN A 143 -39.31 9.60 13.49
N CYS A 144 -39.08 8.30 13.69
CA CYS A 144 -40.03 7.35 14.30
C CYS A 144 -39.28 6.51 15.35
N ASP A 145 -39.90 6.35 16.53
CA ASP A 145 -39.41 5.78 17.80
C ASP A 145 -38.71 4.38 17.66
N VAL A 146 -37.71 3.89 18.42
CA VAL A 146 -37.37 3.80 19.88
C VAL A 146 -35.87 3.39 20.00
N PRO A 147 -35.14 3.66 21.12
CA PRO A 147 -33.69 3.46 21.22
C PRO A 147 -33.26 2.05 21.69
N ALA A 148 -32.09 1.58 21.22
CA ALA A 148 -31.21 0.68 21.97
C ALA A 148 -29.78 0.77 21.41
N SER A 149 -28.92 1.43 22.16
CA SER A 149 -27.47 1.40 22.03
C SER A 149 -26.96 -0.05 21.95
N VAL A 150 -26.37 -0.42 20.83
CA VAL A 150 -25.57 -1.65 20.73
C VAL A 150 -24.31 -1.42 21.56
N ASN A 151 -24.34 -1.90 22.80
CA ASN A 151 -23.13 -2.05 23.62
C ASN A 151 -22.24 -3.10 22.96
N MET A 152 -21.27 -2.64 22.18
CA MET A 152 -20.21 -3.48 21.66
C MET A 152 -19.32 -3.85 22.85
N THR A 153 -19.45 -5.10 23.31
CA THR A 153 -18.55 -5.70 24.30
C THR A 153 -17.17 -5.79 23.65
N ASN A 154 -16.38 -4.74 23.80
CA ASN A 154 -14.95 -4.79 23.56
C ASN A 154 -14.38 -5.82 24.53
N ALA A 155 -13.79 -6.89 23.98
CA ALA A 155 -12.99 -7.81 24.76
C ALA A 155 -12.01 -6.99 25.59
N GLU A 156 -12.08 -7.15 26.91
CA GLU A 156 -11.30 -6.38 27.88
C GLU A 156 -9.81 -6.53 27.56
N ARG A 157 -9.25 -5.54 26.87
CA ARG A 157 -7.80 -5.36 26.80
C ARG A 157 -7.32 -4.86 28.15
N PRO A 158 -6.14 -5.28 28.62
CA PRO A 158 -5.58 -4.77 29.85
C PRO A 158 -5.33 -3.27 29.71
N SER A 159 -6.12 -2.46 30.41
CA SER A 159 -5.96 -1.01 30.48
C SER A 159 -4.73 -0.68 31.31
N GLY A 160 -3.68 -0.16 30.67
CA GLY A 160 -2.43 0.24 31.33
C GLY A 160 -1.19 0.11 30.45
N PHE A 161 -0.01 0.24 31.05
CA PHE A 161 1.29 0.13 30.37
C PHE A 161 1.46 -1.21 29.62
N GLY A 162 0.86 -2.29 30.14
CA GLY A 162 0.84 -3.60 29.48
C GLY A 162 0.08 -3.60 28.15
N GLY A 163 -1.05 -2.88 28.05
CA GLY A 163 -1.78 -2.72 26.80
C GLY A 163 -0.96 -1.97 25.74
N VAL A 164 -0.32 -0.87 26.15
CA VAL A 164 0.57 -0.08 25.27
C VAL A 164 1.74 -0.93 24.75
N MET A 165 2.34 -1.77 25.60
CA MET A 165 3.44 -2.64 25.18
C MET A 165 2.99 -3.72 24.19
N ILE A 166 1.78 -4.27 24.37
CA ILE A 166 1.18 -5.22 23.44
C ILE A 166 0.93 -4.54 22.08
N ASP A 167 0.39 -3.32 22.08
CA ASP A 167 0.12 -2.56 20.85
C ASP A 167 1.41 -2.22 20.09
N ILE A 168 2.47 -1.82 20.81
CA ILE A 168 3.80 -1.59 20.22
C ILE A 168 4.35 -2.88 19.63
N GLY A 169 4.26 -4.00 20.36
CA GLY A 169 4.72 -5.30 19.89
C GLY A 169 3.99 -5.76 18.63
N GLU A 170 2.68 -5.55 18.57
CA GLU A 170 1.85 -5.86 17.40
C GLU A 170 2.24 -5.01 16.19
N GLN A 171 2.47 -3.70 16.39
CA GLN A 171 2.88 -2.80 15.33
C GLN A 171 4.28 -3.15 14.78
N VAL A 172 5.24 -3.46 15.66
CA VAL A 172 6.58 -3.91 15.26
C VAL A 172 6.50 -5.21 14.46
N TYR A 173 5.67 -6.15 14.91
CA TYR A 173 5.47 -7.39 14.20
C TYR A 173 4.83 -7.16 12.81
N SER A 174 3.83 -6.29 12.70
CA SER A 174 3.20 -5.96 11.41
C SER A 174 4.22 -5.38 10.43
N ILE A 175 5.06 -4.43 10.89
CA ILE A 175 6.14 -3.84 10.08
C ILE A 175 7.11 -4.91 9.59
N LEU A 176 7.52 -5.80 10.49
CA LEU A 176 8.50 -6.84 10.20
C LEU A 176 7.93 -7.89 9.21
N LEU A 177 6.67 -8.30 9.40
CA LEU A 177 5.93 -9.17 8.48
C LEU A 177 5.78 -8.53 7.10
N LEU A 178 5.40 -7.24 7.02
CA LEU A 178 5.28 -6.53 5.74
C LEU A 178 6.63 -6.38 5.05
N THR A 179 7.71 -6.19 5.81
CA THR A 179 9.07 -6.09 5.24
C THR A 179 9.50 -7.40 4.59
N PHE A 180 9.25 -8.54 5.23
CA PHE A 180 9.53 -9.84 4.62
C PHE A 180 8.63 -10.12 3.41
N PHE A 181 7.35 -9.76 3.48
CA PHE A 181 6.43 -9.93 2.36
C PHE A 181 6.82 -9.05 1.15
N PHE A 182 7.28 -7.81 1.39
CA PHE A 182 7.82 -6.95 0.35
C PHE A 182 9.06 -7.56 -0.32
N THR A 183 9.95 -8.14 0.49
CA THR A 183 11.14 -8.84 0.00
C THR A 183 10.76 -10.04 -0.86
N GLU A 184 9.76 -10.81 -0.46
CA GLU A 184 9.22 -11.93 -1.25
C GLU A 184 8.69 -11.47 -2.61
N VAL A 185 7.88 -10.41 -2.64
CA VAL A 185 7.36 -9.81 -3.88
C VAL A 185 8.52 -9.42 -4.81
N TYR A 186 9.55 -8.78 -4.27
CA TYR A 186 10.74 -8.38 -5.02
C TYR A 186 11.47 -9.60 -5.64
N VAL A 187 11.70 -10.65 -4.85
CA VAL A 187 12.38 -11.88 -5.32
C VAL A 187 11.57 -12.56 -6.43
N VAL A 188 10.25 -12.68 -6.26
CA VAL A 188 9.37 -13.28 -7.28
C VAL A 188 9.37 -12.46 -8.57
N GLY A 189 9.47 -11.13 -8.48
CA GLY A 189 9.56 -10.24 -9.63
C GLY A 189 10.79 -10.47 -10.52
N VAL A 190 11.86 -11.08 -9.99
CA VAL A 190 13.08 -11.41 -10.74
C VAL A 190 12.91 -12.69 -11.58
N ILE A 191 11.94 -13.54 -11.25
CA ILE A 191 11.73 -14.83 -11.94
C ILE A 191 11.15 -14.59 -13.35
N PRO A 192 11.80 -15.07 -14.43
CA PRO A 192 11.30 -14.86 -15.79
C PRO A 192 10.01 -15.66 -16.05
N TYR A 193 9.18 -15.15 -16.96
CA TYR A 193 7.90 -15.71 -17.42
C TYR A 193 6.79 -15.83 -16.35
N ILE A 194 6.89 -16.78 -15.42
CA ILE A 194 5.86 -17.03 -14.40
C ILE A 194 5.87 -15.94 -13.33
N GLY A 195 7.05 -15.41 -13.01
CA GLY A 195 7.23 -14.40 -11.97
C GLY A 195 6.46 -13.11 -12.24
N LYS A 196 6.20 -12.72 -13.49
CA LYS A 196 5.43 -11.49 -13.79
C LYS A 196 3.98 -11.58 -13.32
N ILE A 197 3.30 -12.69 -13.60
CA ILE A 197 1.90 -12.89 -13.19
C ILE A 197 1.81 -13.07 -11.68
N LEU A 198 2.73 -13.84 -11.10
CA LEU A 198 2.76 -14.04 -9.65
C LEU A 198 3.12 -12.76 -8.89
N ASN A 199 4.09 -11.99 -9.38
CA ASN A 199 4.45 -10.68 -8.84
C ASN A 199 3.27 -9.70 -8.93
N PHE A 200 2.51 -9.70 -10.03
CA PHE A 200 1.29 -8.89 -10.12
C PHE A 200 0.28 -9.24 -9.02
N LEU A 201 0.06 -10.53 -8.76
CA LEU A 201 -0.86 -10.98 -7.70
C LEU A 201 -0.34 -10.62 -6.30
N LEU A 202 0.93 -10.92 -6.00
CA LEU A 202 1.56 -10.62 -4.71
C LEU A 202 1.60 -9.10 -4.45
N LEU A 203 1.94 -8.30 -5.46
CA LEU A 203 1.93 -6.85 -5.39
C LEU A 203 0.51 -6.30 -5.19
N SER A 204 -0.51 -6.93 -5.82
CA SER A 204 -1.91 -6.56 -5.61
C SER A 204 -2.36 -6.84 -4.18
N TRP A 205 -2.01 -8.00 -3.62
CA TRP A 205 -2.29 -8.30 -2.22
C TRP A 205 -1.56 -7.37 -1.26
N MET A 206 -0.28 -7.11 -1.51
CA MET A 206 0.52 -6.20 -0.68
C MET A 206 -0.10 -4.80 -0.68
N TYR A 207 -0.48 -4.31 -1.86
CA TYR A 207 -1.09 -3.00 -1.99
C TYR A 207 -2.46 -2.92 -1.28
N ALA A 208 -3.30 -3.94 -1.45
CA ALA A 208 -4.58 -4.02 -0.76
C ALA A 208 -4.40 -4.07 0.76
N TYR A 209 -3.52 -4.93 1.27
CA TYR A 209 -3.25 -5.03 2.70
C TYR A 209 -2.79 -3.68 3.27
N TYR A 210 -1.87 -3.00 2.58
CA TYR A 210 -1.36 -1.70 3.04
C TYR A 210 -2.47 -0.63 3.10
N CYS A 211 -3.42 -0.62 2.15
CA CYS A 211 -4.57 0.29 2.21
C CYS A 211 -5.50 0.00 3.39
N TYR A 212 -5.75 -1.28 3.68
CA TYR A 212 -6.64 -1.71 4.76
C TYR A 212 -5.98 -1.69 6.15
N GLU A 213 -4.64 -1.73 6.23
CA GLU A 213 -3.93 -1.66 7.50
C GLU A 213 -4.27 -0.36 8.25
N TYR A 214 -4.33 0.79 7.57
CA TYR A 214 -4.77 2.06 8.18
C TYR A 214 -6.18 1.97 8.77
N LYS A 215 -7.07 1.24 8.09
CA LYS A 215 -8.44 1.02 8.57
C LYS A 215 -8.48 0.13 9.79
N TRP A 216 -7.82 -1.01 9.73
CA TRP A 216 -7.84 -1.97 10.83
C TRP A 216 -7.04 -1.49 12.05
N ASN A 217 -6.02 -0.66 11.84
CA ASN A 217 -5.33 0.06 12.92
C ASN A 217 -6.25 1.03 13.63
N PHE A 218 -7.05 1.82 12.89
CA PHE A 218 -8.03 2.71 13.49
C PHE A 218 -9.15 1.97 14.24
N LEU A 219 -9.62 0.85 13.68
CA LEU A 219 -10.59 -0.04 14.31
C LEU A 219 -9.98 -0.92 15.41
N GLU A 220 -8.68 -0.76 15.67
CA GLU A 220 -7.92 -1.52 16.66
C GLU A 220 -8.11 -3.05 16.55
N ILE A 221 -8.26 -3.58 15.34
CA ILE A 221 -8.42 -5.03 15.14
C ILE A 221 -7.07 -5.70 15.38
N PRO A 222 -6.94 -6.81 16.12
CA PRO A 222 -5.64 -7.45 16.32
C PRO A 222 -5.15 -8.12 15.02
N LEU A 223 -3.83 -8.10 14.81
CA LEU A 223 -3.16 -8.53 13.58
C LEU A 223 -3.56 -9.93 13.14
N VAL A 224 -3.60 -10.91 14.06
CA VAL A 224 -3.98 -12.30 13.76
C VAL A 224 -5.36 -12.36 13.10
N LYS A 225 -6.32 -11.56 13.57
CA LYS A 225 -7.66 -11.49 12.97
C LYS A 225 -7.63 -10.85 11.58
N ARG A 226 -6.79 -9.83 11.36
CA ARG A 226 -6.63 -9.18 10.05
C ARG A 226 -6.07 -10.16 9.02
N LEU A 227 -5.03 -10.91 9.38
CA LEU A 227 -4.41 -11.91 8.52
C LEU A 227 -5.40 -13.04 8.19
N GLU A 228 -6.09 -13.59 9.20
CA GLU A 228 -7.13 -14.62 8.96
C GLU A 228 -8.24 -14.12 8.03
N PHE A 229 -8.69 -12.87 8.22
CA PHE A 229 -9.70 -12.26 7.36
C PHE A 229 -9.21 -12.05 5.93
N PHE A 230 -7.98 -11.56 5.79
CA PHE A 230 -7.34 -11.35 4.49
C PHE A 230 -7.19 -12.65 3.71
N GLU A 231 -6.65 -13.69 4.35
CA GLU A 231 -6.44 -15.01 3.75
C GLU A 231 -7.75 -15.77 3.47
N SER A 232 -8.83 -15.43 4.17
CA SER A 232 -10.17 -15.99 3.90
C SER A 232 -10.87 -15.29 2.73
N ASN A 233 -10.56 -14.01 2.47
CA ASN A 233 -11.17 -13.20 1.42
C ASN A 233 -10.16 -12.77 0.34
N TRP A 234 -9.13 -13.58 0.12
CA TRP A 234 -7.99 -13.27 -0.75
C TRP A 234 -8.39 -12.82 -2.17
N ALA A 235 -9.47 -13.36 -2.73
CA ALA A 235 -9.94 -13.04 -4.07
C ALA A 235 -10.43 -11.59 -4.18
N PHE A 236 -11.17 -11.14 -3.17
CA PHE A 236 -11.61 -9.74 -3.06
C PHE A 236 -10.41 -8.80 -2.94
N PHE A 237 -9.44 -9.11 -2.07
CA PHE A 237 -8.26 -8.27 -1.89
C PHE A 237 -7.35 -8.23 -3.13
N ALA A 238 -7.21 -9.35 -3.85
CA ALA A 238 -6.55 -9.36 -5.16
C ALA A 238 -7.26 -8.44 -6.16
N GLY A 239 -8.60 -8.45 -6.14
CA GLY A 239 -9.44 -7.55 -6.94
C GLY A 239 -9.19 -6.09 -6.59
N PHE A 240 -9.27 -5.76 -5.30
CA PHE A 240 -9.11 -4.40 -4.79
C PHE A 240 -7.74 -3.78 -5.11
N GLY A 241 -6.66 -4.56 -4.98
CA GLY A 241 -5.31 -4.05 -5.27
C GLY A 241 -5.02 -3.87 -6.76
N SER A 242 -5.72 -4.63 -7.62
CA SER A 242 -5.36 -4.74 -9.03
C SER A 242 -5.46 -3.45 -9.84
N PRO A 243 -6.45 -2.53 -9.69
CA PRO A 243 -6.45 -1.28 -10.45
C PRO A 243 -5.22 -0.40 -10.15
N GLY A 244 -4.82 -0.34 -8.87
CA GLY A 244 -3.65 0.42 -8.44
C GLY A 244 -2.36 -0.15 -9.02
N VAL A 245 -2.21 -1.48 -8.98
CA VAL A 245 -1.04 -2.17 -9.55
C VAL A 245 -1.02 -2.11 -11.07
N LEU A 246 -2.15 -2.29 -11.76
CA LEU A 246 -2.25 -2.20 -13.21
C LEU A 246 -1.83 -0.82 -13.73
N ALA A 247 -2.18 0.26 -13.00
CA ALA A 247 -1.80 1.62 -13.36
C ALA A 247 -0.27 1.83 -13.38
N ILE A 248 0.48 1.05 -12.59
CA ILE A 248 1.94 1.16 -12.48
C ILE A 248 2.70 0.02 -13.15
N PHE A 249 2.06 -1.10 -13.47
CA PHE A 249 2.73 -2.36 -13.82
C PHE A 249 3.67 -2.27 -15.02
N PHE A 250 3.38 -1.38 -15.97
CA PHE A 250 4.18 -1.19 -17.20
C PHE A 250 5.11 0.02 -17.14
N LEU A 251 5.18 0.71 -16.00
CA LEU A 251 5.97 1.92 -15.83
C LEU A 251 7.35 1.59 -15.24
N SER A 252 8.33 2.48 -15.46
CA SER A 252 9.63 2.36 -14.79
C SER A 252 9.44 2.40 -13.24
N PRO A 253 10.31 1.76 -12.43
CA PRO A 253 10.15 1.71 -10.97
C PRO A 253 10.00 3.08 -10.32
N LEU A 254 10.72 4.09 -10.83
CA LEU A 254 10.64 5.46 -10.32
C LEU A 254 9.26 6.09 -10.59
N VAL A 255 8.76 5.96 -11.82
CA VAL A 255 7.45 6.50 -12.21
C VAL A 255 6.33 5.71 -11.53
N SER A 256 6.50 4.40 -11.37
CA SER A 256 5.60 3.51 -10.63
C SER A 256 5.46 3.96 -9.18
N GLY A 257 6.58 4.18 -8.47
CA GLY A 257 6.57 4.64 -7.09
C GLY A 257 5.93 6.02 -6.93
N ALA A 258 6.21 6.93 -7.86
CA ALA A 258 5.59 8.26 -7.88
C ALA A 258 4.08 8.21 -8.07
N LEU A 259 3.61 7.47 -9.08
CA LEU A 259 2.19 7.33 -9.37
C LEU A 259 1.48 6.62 -8.21
N MET A 260 2.12 5.62 -7.60
CA MET A 260 1.60 4.95 -6.43
C MET A 260 1.42 5.92 -5.26
N ALA A 261 2.42 6.76 -4.96
CA ALA A 261 2.32 7.75 -3.88
C ALA A 261 1.22 8.80 -4.11
N ILE A 262 0.88 9.09 -5.37
CA ILE A 262 -0.22 9.99 -5.73
C ILE A 262 -1.57 9.28 -5.57
N LEU A 263 -1.68 8.02 -6.01
CA LEU A 263 -2.94 7.27 -5.98
C LEU A 263 -3.29 6.74 -4.59
N PHE A 264 -2.29 6.39 -3.79
CA PHE A 264 -2.43 5.75 -2.49
C PHE A 264 -3.50 6.36 -1.56
N PRO A 265 -3.56 7.68 -1.31
CA PRO A 265 -4.56 8.26 -0.41
C PRO A 265 -5.99 8.05 -0.91
N LEU A 266 -6.22 7.95 -2.23
CA LEU A 266 -7.54 7.61 -2.76
C LEU A 266 -7.92 6.17 -2.44
N PHE A 267 -6.98 5.24 -2.63
CA PHE A 267 -7.21 3.82 -2.34
C PHE A 267 -7.41 3.57 -0.85
N VAL A 268 -6.65 4.25 0.03
CA VAL A 268 -6.90 4.23 1.48
C VAL A 268 -8.33 4.70 1.78
N LEU A 269 -8.78 5.81 1.18
CA LEU A 269 -10.14 6.29 1.39
C LEU A 269 -11.21 5.32 0.85
N THR A 270 -11.01 4.69 -0.30
CA THR A 270 -11.92 3.62 -0.77
C THR A 270 -11.96 2.45 0.20
N ALA A 271 -10.81 2.04 0.76
CA ALA A 271 -10.75 0.99 1.77
C ALA A 271 -11.52 1.41 3.04
N THR A 272 -11.37 2.65 3.50
CA THR A 272 -12.10 3.14 4.69
C THR A 272 -13.62 3.09 4.51
N GLY A 273 -14.13 3.42 3.31
CA GLY A 273 -15.56 3.41 2.98
C GLY A 273 -16.13 2.04 2.62
N SER A 274 -15.27 1.05 2.36
CA SER A 274 -15.70 -0.30 1.99
C SER A 274 -16.36 -1.03 3.18
N GLY A 275 -17.34 -1.88 2.88
CA GLY A 275 -18.11 -2.62 3.90
C GLY A 275 -17.67 -4.05 4.27
N PRO A 276 -16.63 -4.70 3.68
CA PRO A 276 -16.41 -6.13 3.91
C PRO A 276 -16.05 -6.44 5.37
N ASP A 277 -15.50 -5.46 6.08
CA ASP A 277 -15.06 -5.58 7.47
C ASP A 277 -16.21 -5.58 8.49
N LYS A 278 -17.43 -5.16 8.10
CA LYS A 278 -18.62 -5.26 8.97
C LYS A 278 -18.86 -6.72 9.40
N SER A 279 -18.32 -7.68 8.65
CA SER A 279 -18.31 -9.11 8.98
C SER A 279 -17.18 -9.57 9.92
N ILE A 280 -16.04 -8.85 10.02
CA ILE A 280 -14.91 -9.19 10.92
C ILE A 280 -15.35 -9.09 12.38
N VAL A 281 -16.19 -8.09 12.68
CA VAL A 281 -16.75 -7.84 14.02
C VAL A 281 -17.87 -8.84 14.34
N ALA A 282 -18.46 -9.48 13.32
CA ALA A 282 -19.51 -10.47 13.49
C ALA A 282 -18.94 -11.87 13.83
N PRO A 283 -19.70 -12.72 14.55
CA PRO A 283 -19.28 -14.08 14.90
C PRO A 283 -18.88 -14.90 13.66
N ARG A 284 -17.90 -15.80 13.80
CA ARG A 284 -17.26 -16.60 12.73
C ARG A 284 -18.21 -17.29 11.72
N GLY A 285 -19.48 -17.49 12.08
CA GLY A 285 -20.51 -18.13 11.25
C GLY A 285 -21.21 -17.21 10.23
N THR A 286 -21.09 -15.88 10.34
CA THR A 286 -21.69 -14.92 9.40
C THR A 286 -20.70 -14.33 8.39
N TRP A 287 -19.43 -14.74 8.49
CA TRP A 287 -18.43 -14.37 7.51
C TRP A 287 -18.92 -14.94 6.19
N GLN A 288 -18.95 -14.12 5.13
CA GLN A 288 -19.07 -14.62 3.77
C GLN A 288 -17.77 -15.35 3.38
N CYS A 289 -17.35 -16.34 4.20
CA CYS A 289 -16.41 -17.38 3.87
C CYS A 289 -17.08 -18.19 2.77
N ALA A 290 -16.94 -17.68 1.56
CA ALA A 290 -17.52 -18.15 0.33
C ALA A 290 -16.96 -19.52 -0.07
N GLY A 291 -17.06 -20.57 0.76
CA GLY A 291 -16.65 -21.96 0.47
C GLY A 291 -15.24 -22.17 -0.08
N LEU A 292 -14.40 -21.13 -0.05
CA LEU A 292 -13.08 -21.06 -0.64
C LEU A 292 -12.04 -21.47 0.39
N LEU A 293 -11.07 -22.26 -0.05
CA LEU A 293 -9.96 -22.66 0.81
C LEU A 293 -9.16 -21.40 1.18
N ARG A 294 -8.80 -21.26 2.45
CA ARG A 294 -7.90 -20.22 2.92
C ARG A 294 -6.57 -20.35 2.19
N LEU A 295 -6.08 -19.25 1.65
CA LEU A 295 -4.78 -19.21 0.98
C LEU A 295 -3.76 -18.64 1.96
N PRO A 296 -2.71 -19.39 2.34
CA PRO A 296 -1.73 -18.97 3.34
C PRO A 296 -0.72 -17.99 2.75
N ILE A 297 -1.19 -16.80 2.36
CA ILE A 297 -0.41 -15.77 1.64
C ILE A 297 0.76 -15.29 2.49
N PHE A 298 0.56 -15.14 3.81
CA PHE A 298 1.59 -14.60 4.69
C PHE A 298 2.47 -15.68 5.33
N TYR A 299 2.33 -16.96 4.95
CA TYR A 299 3.02 -18.05 5.62
C TYR A 299 4.54 -17.92 5.60
N VAL A 300 5.11 -17.58 4.43
CA VAL A 300 6.56 -17.41 4.28
C VAL A 300 7.04 -16.22 5.11
N ALA A 301 6.39 -15.06 4.95
CA ALA A 301 6.70 -13.87 5.73
C ALA A 301 6.58 -14.11 7.24
N ASN A 302 5.51 -14.74 7.70
CA ASN A 302 5.27 -15.09 9.10
C ASN A 302 6.35 -16.01 9.68
N THR A 303 6.78 -17.01 8.89
CA THR A 303 7.85 -17.93 9.30
C THR A 303 9.18 -17.20 9.44
N LEU A 304 9.52 -16.34 8.47
CA LEU A 304 10.72 -15.51 8.51
C LEU A 304 10.68 -14.50 9.66
N SER A 305 9.50 -13.92 9.93
CA SER A 305 9.30 -13.00 11.03
C SER A 305 9.58 -13.63 12.38
N MET A 306 9.01 -14.82 12.61
CA MET A 306 9.21 -15.58 13.83
C MET A 306 10.67 -16.03 13.99
N LEU A 307 11.32 -16.42 12.89
CA LEU A 307 12.74 -16.75 12.90
C LEU A 307 13.60 -15.54 13.31
N ALA A 308 13.37 -14.38 12.71
CA ALA A 308 14.10 -13.15 13.04
C ALA A 308 13.93 -12.78 14.52
N LEU A 309 12.70 -12.81 15.04
CA LEU A 309 12.42 -12.53 16.45
C LEU A 309 13.07 -13.55 17.38
N SER A 310 13.15 -14.82 16.98
CA SER A 310 13.83 -15.85 17.77
C SER A 310 15.33 -15.62 17.88
N ILE A 311 15.97 -15.11 16.82
CA ILE A 311 17.40 -14.78 16.80
C ILE A 311 17.68 -13.60 17.74
N PHE A 312 16.90 -12.51 17.63
CA PHE A 312 17.02 -11.35 18.52
C PHE A 312 16.83 -11.73 20.00
N ARG A 313 15.87 -12.62 20.29
CA ARG A 313 15.65 -13.14 21.65
C ARG A 313 16.82 -13.99 22.15
N LEU A 314 17.49 -14.72 21.25
CA LEU A 314 18.65 -15.52 21.62
C LEU A 314 19.85 -14.62 21.95
N GLU A 315 20.10 -13.59 21.14
CA GLU A 315 21.16 -12.60 21.34
C GLU A 315 20.98 -11.81 22.64
N SER A 316 19.74 -11.40 22.96
CA SER A 316 19.45 -10.68 24.21
C SER A 316 19.77 -11.52 25.45
N LEU A 317 19.47 -12.83 25.41
CA LEU A 317 19.76 -13.77 26.49
C LEU A 317 21.26 -14.09 26.63
N GLN A 318 22.03 -13.97 25.55
CA GLN A 318 23.48 -14.12 25.60
C GLN A 318 24.14 -12.90 26.25
N HIS A 319 23.68 -11.69 25.91
CA HIS A 319 24.19 -10.45 26.51
C HIS A 319 23.93 -10.37 28.02
N GLU A 320 22.78 -10.84 28.51
CA GLU A 320 22.44 -10.88 29.94
C GLU A 320 23.29 -11.89 30.74
N LYS A 321 23.85 -12.92 30.09
CA LYS A 321 24.74 -13.89 30.75
C LYS A 321 26.20 -13.46 30.82
N THR A 322 26.59 -12.43 30.06
CA THR A 322 27.99 -11.96 29.94
C THR A 322 28.25 -10.61 30.61
N GLY A 323 27.23 -9.93 31.12
CA GLY A 323 27.34 -8.70 31.92
C GLY A 323 27.13 -8.97 33.40
#